data_AF-A0A1H1M7A5-F1
#
_entry.id   AF-A0A1H1M7A5-F1
#
_cell.length_a   1.000
_cell.length_b   1.000
_cell.length_c   1.000
_cell.angle_alpha   90.00
_cell.angle_beta   90.00
_cell.angle_gamma   90.00
#
_symmetry.space_group_name_H-M   'P 1'
#
loop_
_entity.id
_entity.type
_entity.pdbx_description
1 polymer ?
#
loop_
_entity_poly.entity_id
_entity_poly.type
_entity_poly.pdbx_seq_one_letter_code
_entity_poly.pdbx_strand_id
1 'polypeptide(L)'
;MLPGYAIPLIGFVVLLVLLLLLVTSRYKVAGPNQAFIVTGRKGKAVLNPETGALSTDLSGQKVILGGGTFVIPFVQKLATMDLSSRRISVQIRGAVSGQGIKLNVEGVAIVKVGGNADQIRLAAQRFLSQQQDVEPFTQEVLAGALRSIVGGLTVEQIIRDRAAFAQRVADESENSLTGQGLILDTFQIQDVTDDGSYLADLGRPEAARIGQAASIAEANARQAAEQARIKAEEEIAIAQRTLALKQAEIKAETDAASAQAAAAGPLRQADRDQAILLEQEKVAVRQAALTERQLETQVRKPADAARYKVEQEAEANRTAEIAGAEARKAASIAAAQARAEEARLSGEAEKSQRTALAEAEAIEGQKRGEAERARRVAEAEATRAEGEAQAAATLAVGQAEAEAMDKRAEAFANYNDAAVLQMLIEVLPQIAKEVAAPIGAIDQLTVISTDGAGAMPKQVTDNVVQTLSMLKTTTGLDLEGLIKRTVEGAVGGTSADASTASRTPVTRD
;
A
#
# COMPACT_ATOMS: atom_id res chain seq x y z
N MET A 1 60.85 -73.94 -37.02
CA MET A 1 60.09 -74.11 -35.76
C MET A 1 60.88 -73.50 -34.63
N LEU A 2 60.56 -72.28 -34.20
CA LEU A 2 61.24 -71.57 -33.10
C LEU A 2 60.19 -71.14 -32.05
N PRO A 3 59.70 -72.05 -31.20
CA PRO A 3 58.78 -71.70 -30.12
C PRO A 3 59.49 -71.24 -28.83
N GLY A 4 60.82 -71.17 -28.79
CA GLY A 4 61.58 -70.85 -27.56
C GLY A 4 61.68 -69.36 -27.18
N TYR A 5 61.62 -68.45 -28.16
CA TYR A 5 61.71 -67.00 -27.92
C TYR A 5 60.35 -66.32 -27.68
N ALA A 6 59.25 -67.05 -27.92
CA ALA A 6 57.90 -66.51 -27.76
C ALA A 6 57.60 -66.16 -26.29
N ILE A 7 57.99 -67.03 -25.34
CA ILE A 7 57.72 -66.84 -23.90
C ILE A 7 58.43 -65.60 -23.31
N PRO A 8 59.75 -65.37 -23.49
CA PRO A 8 60.41 -64.17 -22.96
C PRO A 8 59.94 -62.88 -23.66
N LEU A 9 59.62 -62.95 -24.96
CA LEU A 9 59.09 -61.81 -25.70
C LEU A 9 57.69 -61.43 -25.20
N ILE A 10 56.81 -62.41 -24.97
CA ILE A 10 55.50 -62.19 -24.36
C ILE A 10 55.65 -61.61 -22.95
N GLY A 11 56.57 -62.15 -22.14
CA GLY A 11 56.86 -61.63 -20.80
C GLY A 11 57.31 -60.17 -20.79
N PHE A 12 58.19 -59.78 -21.74
CA PHE A 12 58.63 -58.39 -21.89
C PHE A 12 57.49 -57.46 -22.32
N VAL A 13 56.65 -57.89 -23.26
CA VAL A 13 55.48 -57.13 -23.70
C VAL A 13 54.49 -56.94 -22.55
N VAL A 14 54.22 -57.99 -21.76
CA VAL A 14 53.34 -57.90 -20.58
C VAL A 14 53.90 -56.97 -19.51
N LEU A 15 55.21 -57.02 -19.24
CA LEU A 15 55.87 -56.09 -18.33
C LEU A 15 55.75 -54.64 -18.81
N LEU A 16 55.95 -54.40 -20.11
CA LEU A 16 55.86 -53.07 -20.71
C LEU A 16 54.43 -52.53 -20.66
N VAL A 17 53.43 -53.38 -20.91
CA VAL A 17 52.01 -53.03 -20.76
C VAL A 17 51.66 -52.74 -19.30
N LEU A 18 52.14 -53.54 -18.34
CA LEU A 18 51.94 -53.28 -16.90
C LEU A 18 52.60 -51.98 -16.46
N LEU A 19 53.80 -51.69 -16.94
CA LEU A 19 54.52 -50.46 -16.65
C LEU A 19 53.79 -49.24 -17.25
N LEU A 20 53.29 -49.37 -18.48
CA LEU A 20 52.51 -48.33 -19.14
C LEU A 20 51.15 -48.09 -18.45
N LEU A 21 50.46 -49.15 -18.03
CA LEU A 21 49.24 -49.05 -17.21
C LEU A 21 49.53 -48.40 -15.84
N LEU A 22 50.67 -48.71 -15.24
CA LEU A 22 51.07 -48.11 -13.97
C LEU A 22 51.37 -46.62 -14.12
N VAL A 23 52.03 -46.19 -15.20
CA VAL A 23 52.31 -44.77 -15.45
C VAL A 23 51.03 -44.02 -15.80
N THR A 24 50.19 -44.55 -16.69
CA THR A 24 48.94 -43.89 -17.11
C THR A 24 47.93 -43.82 -15.97
N SER A 25 47.85 -44.83 -15.10
CA SER A 25 47.00 -44.81 -13.89
C SER A 25 47.37 -43.68 -12.91
N ARG A 26 48.64 -43.25 -12.90
CA ARG A 26 49.19 -42.26 -11.95
C ARG A 26 49.21 -40.84 -12.49
N TYR A 27 49.04 -40.69 -13.79
CA TYR A 27 48.85 -39.39 -14.41
C TYR A 27 47.37 -39.00 -14.29
N LYS A 28 47.09 -37.97 -13.49
CA LYS A 28 45.73 -37.43 -13.31
C LYS A 28 45.67 -36.07 -13.97
N VAL A 29 44.62 -35.83 -14.76
CA VAL A 29 44.38 -34.57 -15.45
C VAL A 29 43.21 -33.86 -14.79
N ALA A 30 43.43 -32.63 -14.36
CA ALA A 30 42.37 -31.80 -13.79
C ALA A 30 41.44 -31.30 -14.91
N GLY A 31 40.13 -31.37 -14.70
CA GLY A 31 39.16 -30.73 -15.58
C GLY A 31 39.25 -29.19 -15.48
N PRO A 32 38.67 -28.44 -16.44
CA PRO A 32 38.72 -26.98 -16.44
C PRO A 32 38.13 -26.33 -15.18
N ASN A 33 37.12 -26.97 -14.57
CA ASN A 33 36.42 -26.49 -13.38
C ASN A 33 36.91 -27.18 -12.09
N GLN A 34 38.09 -27.82 -12.12
CA GLN A 34 38.62 -28.55 -10.96
C GLN A 34 40.07 -28.13 -10.69
N ALA A 35 40.38 -27.94 -9.41
CA ALA A 35 41.75 -27.81 -8.93
C ALA A 35 42.17 -29.09 -8.21
N PHE A 36 43.38 -29.54 -8.49
CA PHE A 36 44.01 -30.64 -7.75
C PHE A 36 44.89 -30.09 -6.65
N ILE A 37 44.66 -30.57 -5.44
CA ILE A 37 45.46 -30.26 -4.26
C ILE A 37 46.21 -31.53 -3.90
N VAL A 38 47.53 -31.49 -4.07
CA VAL A 38 48.41 -32.62 -3.77
C VAL A 38 49.17 -32.32 -2.48
N THR A 39 48.98 -33.14 -1.46
CA THR A 39 49.64 -33.01 -0.15
C THR A 39 50.63 -34.16 0.08
N GLY A 40 51.66 -33.94 0.90
CA GLY A 40 52.62 -35.00 1.31
C GLY A 40 54.08 -34.81 0.89
N ARG A 41 54.44 -33.69 0.24
CA ARG A 41 55.84 -33.28 0.04
C ARG A 41 56.06 -31.89 0.64
N LYS A 42 57.24 -31.62 1.22
CA LYS A 42 57.62 -30.26 1.63
C LYS A 42 57.53 -29.32 0.41
N GLY A 43 56.85 -28.19 0.58
CA GLY A 43 56.61 -27.23 -0.49
C GLY A 43 57.92 -26.75 -1.12
N LYS A 44 57.95 -26.60 -2.44
CA LYS A 44 59.01 -25.87 -3.15
C LYS A 44 58.49 -24.46 -3.42
N ALA A 45 59.34 -23.44 -3.26
CA ALA A 45 58.98 -22.06 -3.56
C ALA A 45 58.53 -21.94 -5.03
N VAL A 46 57.38 -21.29 -5.25
CA VAL A 46 56.85 -21.01 -6.59
C VAL A 46 56.87 -19.51 -6.78
N LEU A 47 57.44 -19.08 -7.91
CA LEU A 47 57.50 -17.68 -8.30
C LEU A 47 56.16 -17.30 -8.95
N ASN A 48 55.49 -16.28 -8.41
CA ASN A 48 54.29 -15.74 -9.05
C ASN A 48 54.67 -15.02 -10.36
N PRO A 49 54.10 -15.39 -11.52
CA PRO A 49 54.45 -14.79 -12.81
C PRO A 49 54.02 -13.32 -12.93
N GLU A 50 53.03 -12.86 -12.16
CA GLU A 50 52.52 -11.48 -12.22
C GLU A 50 53.16 -10.53 -11.19
N THR A 51 53.61 -11.02 -10.04
CA THR A 51 54.12 -10.17 -8.95
C THR A 51 55.61 -10.34 -8.66
N GLY A 52 56.28 -11.34 -9.25
CA GLY A 52 57.70 -11.63 -9.01
C GLY A 52 58.04 -12.03 -7.57
N ALA A 53 57.03 -12.17 -6.69
CA ALA A 53 57.22 -12.53 -5.31
C ALA A 53 57.50 -14.03 -5.16
N LEU A 54 58.55 -14.37 -4.42
CA LEU A 54 58.87 -15.73 -3.97
C LEU A 54 57.91 -16.11 -2.84
N SER A 55 56.75 -16.65 -3.18
CA SER A 55 55.88 -17.27 -2.17
C SER A 55 56.43 -18.65 -1.83
N THR A 56 57.07 -18.74 -0.65
CA THR A 56 57.58 -20.00 -0.12
C THR A 56 56.46 -20.70 0.67
N ASP A 57 56.00 -21.80 0.11
CA ASP A 57 54.87 -22.59 0.59
C ASP A 57 55.24 -23.40 1.85
N LEU A 58 54.88 -22.90 3.02
CA LEU A 58 55.00 -23.58 4.31
C LEU A 58 53.89 -24.63 4.55
N SER A 59 52.86 -24.68 3.71
CA SER A 59 51.69 -25.56 3.90
C SER A 59 51.91 -26.99 3.41
N GLY A 60 52.91 -27.21 2.54
CA GLY A 60 53.16 -28.51 1.91
C GLY A 60 52.05 -28.96 0.94
N GLN A 61 51.23 -28.01 0.45
CA GLN A 61 50.10 -28.27 -0.46
C GLN A 61 50.37 -27.69 -1.85
N LYS A 62 50.57 -28.56 -2.84
CA LYS A 62 50.73 -28.15 -4.24
C LYS A 62 49.35 -28.04 -4.89
N VAL A 63 48.99 -26.85 -5.37
CA VAL A 63 47.79 -26.60 -6.18
C VAL A 63 48.13 -26.69 -7.67
N ILE A 64 47.29 -27.38 -8.44
CA ILE A 64 47.38 -27.49 -9.90
C ILE A 64 46.03 -27.12 -10.50
N LEU A 65 46.04 -26.13 -11.38
CA LEU A 65 44.89 -25.63 -12.15
C LEU A 65 45.02 -26.08 -13.61
N GLY A 66 43.96 -26.67 -14.17
CA GLY A 66 43.86 -26.93 -15.62
C GLY A 66 44.99 -27.76 -16.25
N GLY A 67 45.66 -28.60 -15.46
CA GLY A 67 46.86 -29.33 -15.87
C GLY A 67 46.92 -30.77 -15.33
N GLY A 68 47.82 -31.56 -15.91
CA GLY A 68 48.12 -32.90 -15.44
C GLY A 68 49.15 -32.91 -14.32
N THR A 69 48.98 -33.81 -13.36
CA THR A 69 49.95 -34.04 -12.29
C THR A 69 50.19 -35.53 -12.09
N PHE A 70 51.44 -35.89 -11.81
CA PHE A 70 51.82 -37.25 -11.47
C PHE A 70 51.77 -37.42 -9.95
N VAL A 71 50.89 -38.31 -9.47
CA VAL A 71 50.69 -38.55 -8.04
C VAL A 71 51.36 -39.86 -7.65
N ILE A 72 52.35 -39.77 -6.76
CA ILE A 72 53.10 -40.92 -6.26
C ILE A 72 52.29 -41.57 -5.14
N PRO A 73 51.92 -42.86 -5.27
CA PRO A 73 51.15 -43.55 -4.25
C PRO A 73 51.95 -43.65 -2.95
N PHE A 74 51.27 -43.82 -1.82
CA PHE A 74 51.83 -43.93 -0.45
C PHE A 74 52.38 -42.66 0.19
N VAL A 75 53.00 -41.75 -0.58
CA VAL A 75 53.60 -40.52 -0.03
C VAL A 75 52.74 -39.27 -0.32
N GLN A 76 51.91 -39.31 -1.37
CA GLN A 76 51.08 -38.18 -1.78
C GLN A 76 49.59 -38.53 -1.73
N LYS A 77 48.78 -37.60 -1.22
CA LYS A 77 47.32 -37.65 -1.33
C LYS A 77 46.85 -36.63 -2.36
N LEU A 78 45.96 -37.06 -3.25
CA LEU A 78 45.28 -36.19 -4.21
C LEU A 78 43.89 -35.88 -3.68
N ALA A 79 43.57 -34.61 -3.58
CA ALA A 79 42.22 -34.13 -3.33
C ALA A 79 41.80 -33.17 -4.45
N THR A 80 40.50 -33.11 -4.71
CA THR A 80 39.92 -32.33 -5.81
C THR A 80 39.02 -31.26 -5.22
N MET A 81 39.23 -30.01 -5.65
CA MET A 81 38.37 -28.87 -5.32
C MET A 81 37.57 -28.48 -6.55
N ASP A 82 36.26 -28.36 -6.42
CA ASP A 82 35.39 -27.87 -7.49
C ASP A 82 35.35 -26.33 -7.50
N LEU A 83 35.76 -25.77 -8.65
CA LEU A 83 35.86 -24.34 -8.92
C LEU A 83 34.62 -23.78 -9.63
N SER A 84 33.60 -24.62 -9.87
CA SER A 84 32.37 -24.17 -10.52
C SER A 84 31.65 -23.10 -9.69
N SER A 85 31.00 -22.17 -10.40
CA SER A 85 30.15 -21.17 -9.77
C SER A 85 28.89 -21.81 -9.20
N ARG A 86 28.57 -21.47 -7.95
CA ARG A 86 27.40 -21.95 -7.22
C ARG A 86 26.43 -20.80 -7.04
N ARG A 87 25.15 -21.06 -7.32
CA ARG A 87 24.07 -20.12 -7.04
C ARG A 87 23.56 -20.38 -5.63
N ILE A 88 23.62 -19.36 -4.78
CA ILE A 88 23.25 -19.45 -3.37
C ILE A 88 22.10 -18.48 -3.13
N SER A 89 20.98 -19.01 -2.66
CA SER A 89 19.84 -18.20 -2.23
C SER A 89 20.02 -17.80 -0.78
N VAL A 90 19.97 -16.49 -0.51
CA VAL A 90 20.10 -15.94 0.84
C VAL A 90 18.79 -15.24 1.18
N GLN A 91 18.21 -15.63 2.30
CA GLN A 91 16.99 -15.03 2.84
C GLN A 91 17.25 -14.59 4.27
N ILE A 92 16.86 -13.36 4.57
CA ILE A 92 16.82 -12.85 5.95
C ILE A 92 15.37 -12.60 6.30
N ARG A 93 14.97 -12.98 7.52
CA ARG A 93 13.64 -12.69 8.07
C ARG A 93 13.74 -11.73 9.24
N GLY A 94 12.80 -10.79 9.32
CA GLY A 94 12.70 -9.83 10.42
C GLY A 94 13.92 -8.92 10.58
N ALA A 95 14.62 -8.57 9.49
CA ALA A 95 15.71 -7.61 9.55
C ALA A 95 15.15 -6.20 9.78
N VAL A 96 15.61 -5.52 10.81
CA VAL A 96 15.11 -4.20 11.17
C VAL A 96 15.86 -3.15 10.35
N SER A 97 15.14 -2.35 9.57
CA SER A 97 15.69 -1.20 8.84
C SER A 97 16.08 -0.06 9.78
N GLY A 98 16.80 0.96 9.29
CA GLY A 98 17.17 2.14 10.08
C GLY A 98 15.97 2.93 10.64
N GLN A 99 14.77 2.71 10.10
CA GLN A 99 13.50 3.30 10.57
C GLN A 99 12.74 2.39 11.55
N GLY A 100 13.28 1.22 11.92
CA GLY A 100 12.62 0.27 12.83
C GLY A 100 11.62 -0.68 12.15
N ILE A 101 11.48 -0.63 10.82
CA ILE A 101 10.55 -1.48 10.08
C ILE A 101 11.21 -2.83 9.80
N LYS A 102 10.52 -3.93 10.14
CA LYS A 102 10.97 -5.31 9.88
C LYS A 102 10.75 -5.67 8.42
N LEU A 103 11.83 -6.03 7.75
CA LEU A 103 11.87 -6.44 6.36
C LEU A 103 12.34 -7.88 6.23
N ASN A 104 11.76 -8.59 5.27
CA ASN A 104 12.25 -9.86 4.76
C ASN A 104 12.87 -9.58 3.39
N VAL A 105 14.15 -9.90 3.26
CA VAL A 105 14.90 -9.64 2.02
C VAL A 105 15.41 -10.97 1.50
N GLU A 106 15.13 -11.21 0.22
CA GLU A 106 15.61 -12.36 -0.52
C GLU A 106 16.61 -11.90 -1.58
N GLY A 107 17.78 -12.53 -1.58
CA GLY A 107 18.86 -12.26 -2.51
C GLY A 107 19.41 -13.54 -3.11
N VAL A 108 19.98 -13.41 -4.30
CA VAL A 108 20.69 -14.49 -5.00
C VAL A 108 22.12 -14.04 -5.21
N ALA A 109 23.04 -14.86 -4.71
CA ALA A 109 24.47 -14.69 -4.91
C ALA A 109 24.99 -15.77 -5.86
N ILE A 110 25.95 -15.41 -6.70
CA ILE A 110 26.76 -16.38 -7.43
C ILE A 110 28.17 -16.31 -6.86
N VAL A 111 28.63 -17.43 -6.31
CA VAL A 111 29.92 -17.52 -5.61
C VAL A 111 30.72 -18.66 -6.19
N LYS A 112 32.03 -18.44 -6.35
CA LYS A 112 32.97 -19.48 -6.79
C LYS A 112 34.24 -19.46 -5.95
N VAL A 113 35.01 -20.53 -6.02
CA VAL A 113 36.37 -20.53 -5.47
C VAL A 113 37.26 -19.68 -6.38
N GLY A 114 38.14 -18.87 -5.79
CA GLY A 114 39.04 -18.01 -6.56
C GLY A 114 39.97 -18.80 -7.48
N GLY A 115 40.38 -18.18 -8.59
CA GLY A 115 41.23 -18.82 -9.61
C GLY A 115 42.72 -18.89 -9.23
N ASN A 116 43.13 -18.16 -8.19
CA ASN A 116 44.52 -18.07 -7.77
C ASN A 116 44.91 -19.21 -6.84
N ALA A 117 46.17 -19.65 -6.90
CA ALA A 117 46.68 -20.74 -6.07
C ALA A 117 46.49 -20.46 -4.57
N ASP A 118 46.62 -19.21 -4.13
CA ASP A 118 46.46 -18.83 -2.73
C ASP A 118 45.00 -18.88 -2.27
N GLN A 119 44.05 -18.42 -3.08
CA GLN A 119 42.61 -18.54 -2.79
C GLN A 119 42.16 -19.99 -2.74
N ILE A 120 42.65 -20.83 -3.67
CA ILE A 120 42.33 -22.27 -3.66
C ILE A 120 42.89 -22.96 -2.42
N ARG A 121 44.08 -22.57 -1.94
CA ARG A 121 44.64 -23.09 -0.68
C ARG A 121 43.77 -22.71 0.52
N LEU A 122 43.34 -21.44 0.62
CA LEU A 122 42.47 -20.98 1.70
C LEU A 122 41.14 -21.75 1.69
N ALA A 123 40.50 -21.87 0.53
CA ALA A 123 39.27 -22.64 0.38
C ALA A 123 39.49 -24.14 0.69
N ALA A 124 40.63 -24.71 0.28
CA ALA A 124 40.97 -26.11 0.55
C ALA A 124 41.14 -26.40 2.04
N GLN A 125 41.72 -25.49 2.81
CA GLN A 125 41.91 -25.71 4.24
C GLN A 125 40.58 -25.91 4.98
N ARG A 126 39.53 -25.22 4.54
CA ARG A 126 38.21 -25.26 5.17
C ARG A 126 37.25 -26.26 4.52
N PHE A 127 37.14 -26.26 3.19
CA PHE A 127 36.06 -26.91 2.46
C PHE A 127 36.45 -28.20 1.74
N LEU A 128 37.73 -28.61 1.73
CA LEU A 128 38.18 -29.74 0.92
C LEU A 128 37.46 -31.05 1.22
N SER A 129 37.21 -31.34 2.50
CA SER A 129 36.45 -32.53 2.94
C SER A 129 34.93 -32.30 2.99
N GLN A 130 34.49 -31.05 3.00
CA GLN A 130 33.09 -30.65 3.19
C GLN A 130 32.71 -29.56 2.19
N GLN A 131 32.78 -29.86 0.89
CA GLN A 131 32.49 -28.87 -0.16
C GLN A 131 31.04 -28.40 -0.16
N GLN A 132 30.13 -29.22 0.37
CA GLN A 132 28.73 -28.85 0.60
C GLN A 132 28.58 -27.72 1.63
N ASP A 133 29.55 -27.52 2.53
CA ASP A 133 29.49 -26.49 3.57
C ASP A 133 29.84 -25.09 3.04
N VAL A 134 30.30 -24.99 1.78
CA VAL A 134 30.53 -23.69 1.12
C VAL A 134 29.22 -22.90 1.04
N GLU A 135 28.11 -23.57 0.75
CA GLU A 135 26.79 -22.94 0.64
C GLU A 135 26.28 -22.35 1.97
N PRO A 136 26.14 -23.12 3.07
CA PRO A 136 25.67 -22.58 4.35
C PRO A 136 26.64 -21.54 4.91
N PHE A 137 27.95 -21.71 4.77
CA PHE A 137 28.91 -20.70 5.21
C PHE A 137 28.72 -19.36 4.48
N THR A 138 28.61 -19.42 3.15
CA THR A 138 28.42 -18.22 2.32
C THR A 138 27.06 -17.59 2.61
N GLN A 139 26.02 -18.39 2.84
CA GLN A 139 24.71 -17.92 3.23
C GLN A 139 24.76 -17.17 4.58
N GLU A 140 25.48 -17.70 5.58
CA GLU A 140 25.65 -17.02 6.88
C GLU A 140 26.38 -15.68 6.75
N VAL A 141 27.47 -15.62 6.00
CA VAL A 141 28.24 -14.39 5.77
C VAL A 141 27.39 -13.34 5.06
N LEU A 142 26.75 -13.72 3.95
CA LEU A 142 25.89 -12.82 3.17
C LEU A 142 24.65 -12.39 3.96
N ALA A 143 24.05 -13.28 4.76
CA ALA A 143 22.93 -12.94 5.64
C ALA A 143 23.34 -11.95 6.74
N GLY A 144 24.57 -12.09 7.26
CA GLY A 144 25.17 -11.14 8.19
C GLY A 144 25.34 -9.76 7.56
N ALA A 145 25.97 -9.69 6.39
CA ALA A 145 26.16 -8.44 5.65
C ALA A 145 24.83 -7.80 5.26
N LEU A 146 23.89 -8.58 4.73
CA LEU A 146 22.54 -8.12 4.42
C LEU A 146 21.84 -7.50 5.63
N ARG A 147 21.89 -8.16 6.78
CA ARG A 147 21.28 -7.65 8.02
C ARG A 147 21.94 -6.34 8.47
N SER A 148 23.26 -6.24 8.35
CA SER A 148 24.03 -5.03 8.68
C SER A 148 23.64 -3.85 7.79
N ILE A 149 23.65 -4.04 6.46
CA ILE A 149 23.35 -2.98 5.51
C ILE A 149 21.87 -2.55 5.59
N VAL A 150 20.94 -3.49 5.78
CA VAL A 150 19.51 -3.17 5.98
C VAL A 150 19.31 -2.26 7.20
N GLY A 151 20.03 -2.52 8.31
CA GLY A 151 19.95 -1.70 9.52
C GLY A 151 20.39 -0.24 9.35
N GLY A 152 21.22 0.05 8.34
CA GLY A 152 21.71 1.41 8.07
C GLY A 152 20.90 2.20 7.03
N LEU A 153 19.96 1.56 6.32
CA LEU A 153 19.21 2.16 5.21
C LEU A 153 17.72 2.29 5.55
N THR A 154 17.04 3.21 4.86
CA THR A 154 15.58 3.31 4.91
C THR A 154 14.92 2.34 3.93
N VAL A 155 13.64 2.02 4.15
CA VAL A 155 12.89 1.11 3.27
C VAL A 155 12.82 1.65 1.84
N GLU A 156 12.64 2.96 1.67
CA GLU A 156 12.55 3.60 0.36
C GLU A 156 13.87 3.56 -0.40
N GLN A 157 15.01 3.67 0.29
CA GLN A 157 16.33 3.54 -0.34
C GLN A 157 16.55 2.12 -0.87
N ILE A 158 16.18 1.11 -0.08
CA ILE A 158 16.28 -0.31 -0.46
C ILE A 158 15.43 -0.60 -1.72
N ILE A 159 14.23 -0.03 -1.79
CA ILE A 159 13.31 -0.27 -2.91
C ILE A 159 13.66 0.56 -4.16
N ARG A 160 14.03 1.83 -4.01
CA ARG A 160 14.33 2.73 -5.14
C ARG A 160 15.65 2.43 -5.82
N ASP A 161 16.69 2.06 -5.05
CA ASP A 161 18.02 1.79 -5.58
C ASP A 161 18.55 0.43 -5.13
N ARG A 162 17.90 -0.62 -5.68
CA ARG A 162 18.27 -2.02 -5.40
C ARG A 162 19.69 -2.35 -5.87
N ALA A 163 20.20 -1.68 -6.90
CA ALA A 163 21.54 -1.92 -7.43
C ALA A 163 22.61 -1.39 -6.47
N ALA A 164 22.47 -0.16 -5.98
CA ALA A 164 23.41 0.39 -4.99
C ALA A 164 23.37 -0.38 -3.67
N PHE A 165 22.18 -0.81 -3.23
CA PHE A 165 22.05 -1.68 -2.06
C PHE A 165 22.77 -3.02 -2.25
N ALA A 166 22.54 -3.70 -3.39
CA ALA A 166 23.22 -4.95 -3.71
C ALA A 166 24.75 -4.81 -3.74
N GLN A 167 25.25 -3.70 -4.29
CA GLN A 167 26.70 -3.43 -4.33
C GLN A 167 27.29 -3.29 -2.92
N ARG A 168 26.63 -2.53 -2.03
CA ARG A 168 27.11 -2.36 -0.65
C ARG A 168 27.17 -3.69 0.12
N VAL A 169 26.18 -4.56 -0.10
CA VAL A 169 26.17 -5.91 0.49
C VAL A 169 27.32 -6.75 -0.06
N ALA A 170 27.59 -6.65 -1.36
CA ALA A 170 28.70 -7.34 -2.00
C ALA A 170 30.06 -6.87 -1.44
N ASP A 171 30.28 -5.55 -1.36
CA ASP A 171 31.52 -4.94 -0.86
C ASP A 171 31.80 -5.31 0.61
N GLU A 172 30.77 -5.27 1.47
CA GLU A 172 30.88 -5.68 2.89
C GLU A 172 31.25 -7.16 3.04
N SER A 173 30.70 -8.01 2.15
CA SER A 173 30.92 -9.46 2.19
C SER A 173 32.25 -9.88 1.55
N GLU A 174 32.83 -9.05 0.70
CA GLU A 174 34.01 -9.38 -0.10
C GLU A 174 35.22 -9.74 0.77
N ASN A 175 35.47 -8.97 1.85
CA ASN A 175 36.57 -9.23 2.78
C ASN A 175 36.43 -10.60 3.48
N SER A 176 35.22 -10.92 3.93
CA SER A 176 34.93 -12.16 4.65
C SER A 176 35.00 -13.39 3.74
N LEU A 177 34.53 -13.27 2.48
CA LEU A 177 34.57 -14.36 1.50
C LEU A 177 35.99 -14.57 0.95
N THR A 178 36.69 -13.49 0.62
CA THR A 178 38.06 -13.55 0.09
C THR A 178 39.03 -14.16 1.11
N GLY A 179 38.84 -13.87 2.40
CA GLY A 179 39.61 -14.48 3.49
C GLY A 179 39.50 -16.01 3.56
N GLN A 180 38.44 -16.59 2.98
CA GLN A 180 38.24 -18.04 2.87
C GLN A 180 38.50 -18.57 1.45
N GLY A 181 39.03 -17.75 0.56
CA GLY A 181 39.32 -18.13 -0.82
C GLY A 181 38.10 -18.19 -1.75
N LEU A 182 36.98 -17.60 -1.33
CA LEU A 182 35.74 -17.50 -2.13
C LEU A 182 35.66 -16.12 -2.77
N ILE A 183 35.10 -16.05 -3.98
CA ILE A 183 34.85 -14.81 -4.71
C ILE A 183 33.36 -14.71 -4.98
N LEU A 184 32.80 -13.55 -4.70
CA LEU A 184 31.43 -13.18 -5.07
C LEU A 184 31.44 -12.62 -6.50
N ASP A 185 30.86 -13.35 -7.45
CA ASP A 185 30.80 -12.92 -8.86
C ASP A 185 29.70 -11.87 -9.07
N THR A 186 28.53 -12.12 -8.48
CA THR A 186 27.40 -11.19 -8.53
C THR A 186 26.49 -11.41 -7.33
N PHE A 187 25.89 -10.32 -6.87
CA PHE A 187 24.84 -10.33 -5.86
C PHE A 187 23.65 -9.53 -6.37
N GLN A 188 22.45 -10.11 -6.28
CA GLN A 188 21.21 -9.48 -6.73
C GLN A 188 20.11 -9.66 -5.71
N ILE A 189 19.28 -8.63 -5.54
CA ILE A 189 18.08 -8.71 -4.72
C ILE A 189 16.95 -9.27 -5.56
N GLN A 190 16.37 -10.37 -5.10
CA GLN A 190 15.23 -11.03 -5.73
C GLN A 190 13.93 -10.42 -5.24
N ASP A 191 13.73 -10.33 -3.94
CA ASP A 191 12.50 -9.81 -3.36
C ASP A 191 12.73 -9.05 -2.05
N VAL A 192 11.83 -8.12 -1.74
CA VAL A 192 11.80 -7.35 -0.49
C VAL A 192 10.36 -7.25 -0.04
N THR A 193 10.04 -7.89 1.08
CA THR A 193 8.71 -7.87 1.70
C THR A 193 8.81 -7.34 3.13
N ASP A 194 7.70 -6.92 3.71
CA ASP A 194 7.60 -6.54 5.11
C ASP A 194 6.68 -7.49 5.87
N ASP A 195 6.89 -7.63 7.18
CA ASP A 195 5.99 -8.42 8.05
C ASP A 195 4.65 -7.70 8.31
N GLY A 196 4.59 -6.39 8.02
CA GLY A 196 3.44 -5.52 8.27
C GLY A 196 2.66 -5.16 7.01
N SER A 197 2.15 -3.92 6.97
CA SER A 197 1.45 -3.34 5.81
C SER A 197 2.16 -2.13 5.22
N TYR A 198 3.38 -1.82 5.67
CA TYR A 198 4.06 -0.58 5.33
C TYR A 198 4.30 -0.46 3.81
N LEU A 199 4.77 -1.52 3.15
CA LEU A 199 5.00 -1.49 1.71
C LEU A 199 3.69 -1.38 0.92
N ALA A 200 2.64 -2.06 1.39
CA ALA A 200 1.32 -1.97 0.79
C ALA A 200 0.72 -0.56 0.93
N ASP A 201 0.88 0.06 2.09
CA ASP A 201 0.42 1.42 2.37
C ASP A 201 1.25 2.47 1.63
N LEU A 202 2.55 2.24 1.41
CA LEU A 202 3.41 3.12 0.60
C LEU A 202 2.94 3.18 -0.86
N GLY A 203 2.45 2.07 -1.41
CA GLY A 203 1.91 2.02 -2.78
C GLY A 203 0.48 2.56 -2.93
N ARG A 204 -0.27 2.66 -1.82
CA ARG A 204 -1.71 3.00 -1.83
C ARG A 204 -2.02 4.38 -2.45
N PRO A 205 -1.26 5.47 -2.19
CA PRO A 205 -1.53 6.78 -2.79
C PRO A 205 -1.34 6.81 -4.31
N GLU A 206 -0.32 6.12 -4.81
CA GLU A 206 -0.05 6.07 -6.26
C GLU A 206 -1.10 5.20 -6.96
N ALA A 207 -1.47 4.07 -6.36
CA ALA A 207 -2.58 3.24 -6.84
C ALA A 207 -3.90 4.03 -6.90
N ALA A 208 -4.20 4.83 -5.87
CA ALA A 208 -5.37 5.70 -5.86
C ALA A 208 -5.31 6.80 -6.93
N ARG A 209 -4.14 7.40 -7.16
CA ARG A 209 -3.93 8.41 -8.22
C ARG A 209 -4.12 7.82 -9.61
N ILE A 210 -3.53 6.65 -9.87
CA ILE A 210 -3.70 5.93 -11.14
C ILE A 210 -5.17 5.54 -11.32
N GLY A 211 -5.83 5.06 -10.26
CA GLY A 211 -7.26 4.76 -10.28
C GLY A 211 -8.12 5.98 -10.60
N GLN A 212 -7.87 7.11 -9.96
CA GLN A 212 -8.57 8.37 -10.23
C GLN A 212 -8.35 8.84 -11.69
N ALA A 213 -7.11 8.79 -12.17
CA ALA A 213 -6.79 9.16 -13.56
C ALA A 213 -7.49 8.25 -14.56
N ALA A 214 -7.54 6.93 -14.30
CA ALA A 214 -8.28 5.97 -15.11
C ALA A 214 -9.79 6.28 -15.11
N SER A 215 -10.40 6.55 -13.95
CA SER A 215 -11.83 6.91 -13.86
C SER A 215 -12.16 8.21 -14.59
N ILE A 216 -11.28 9.22 -14.55
CA ILE A 216 -11.45 10.47 -15.31
C ILE A 216 -11.35 10.20 -16.81
N ALA A 217 -10.38 9.40 -17.24
CA ALA A 217 -10.21 9.02 -18.64
C ALA A 217 -11.43 8.27 -19.18
N GLU A 218 -11.97 7.32 -18.40
CA GLU A 218 -13.21 6.59 -18.74
C GLU A 218 -14.43 7.51 -18.79
N ALA A 219 -14.59 8.41 -17.82
CA ALA A 219 -15.69 9.37 -17.80
C ALA A 219 -15.64 10.31 -19.03
N ASN A 220 -14.46 10.82 -19.36
CA ASN A 220 -14.25 11.68 -20.53
C ASN A 220 -14.52 10.92 -21.84
N ALA A 221 -14.05 9.67 -21.95
CA ALA A 221 -14.32 8.83 -23.12
C ALA A 221 -15.82 8.57 -23.28
N ARG A 222 -16.53 8.30 -22.16
CA ARG A 222 -17.98 8.09 -22.16
C ARG A 222 -18.76 9.35 -22.52
N GLN A 223 -18.36 10.51 -21.99
CA GLN A 223 -18.96 11.80 -22.35
C GLN A 223 -18.77 12.12 -23.83
N ALA A 224 -17.57 11.89 -24.38
CA ALA A 224 -17.29 12.12 -25.79
C ALA A 224 -18.13 11.19 -26.69
N ALA A 225 -18.26 9.91 -26.33
CA ALA A 225 -19.11 8.96 -27.04
C ALA A 225 -20.59 9.37 -27.01
N GLU A 226 -21.11 9.77 -25.84
CA GLU A 226 -22.51 10.20 -25.72
C GLU A 226 -22.77 11.51 -26.47
N GLN A 227 -21.85 12.49 -26.42
CA GLN A 227 -21.96 13.71 -27.23
C GLN A 227 -21.97 13.42 -28.73
N ALA A 228 -21.13 12.50 -29.20
CA ALA A 228 -21.14 12.08 -30.59
C ALA A 228 -22.48 11.42 -30.96
N ARG A 229 -23.06 10.60 -30.07
CA ARG A 229 -24.37 9.97 -30.28
C ARG A 229 -25.50 11.02 -30.33
N ILE A 230 -25.54 11.95 -29.39
CA ILE A 230 -26.54 13.02 -29.34
C ILE A 230 -26.49 13.87 -30.62
N LYS A 231 -25.28 14.25 -31.08
CA LYS A 231 -25.12 15.00 -32.33
C LYS A 231 -25.64 14.22 -33.54
N ALA A 232 -25.35 12.92 -33.62
CA ALA A 232 -25.86 12.07 -34.69
C ALA A 232 -27.40 11.94 -34.63
N GLU A 233 -27.98 11.79 -33.44
CA GLU A 233 -29.44 11.76 -33.24
C GLU A 233 -30.09 13.10 -33.62
N GLU A 234 -29.48 14.22 -33.28
CA GLU A 234 -29.94 15.57 -33.66
C GLU A 234 -29.94 15.74 -35.19
N GLU A 235 -28.86 15.34 -35.87
CA GLU A 235 -28.78 15.37 -37.33
C GLU A 235 -29.86 14.50 -37.98
N ILE A 236 -30.12 13.31 -37.44
CA ILE A 236 -31.21 12.43 -37.92
C ILE A 236 -32.57 13.11 -37.72
N ALA A 237 -32.82 13.72 -36.56
CA ALA A 237 -34.09 14.41 -36.29
C ALA A 237 -34.30 15.61 -37.22
N ILE A 238 -33.26 16.39 -37.49
CA ILE A 238 -33.30 17.51 -38.46
C ILE A 238 -33.58 16.99 -39.87
N ALA A 239 -32.91 15.90 -40.29
CA ALA A 239 -33.13 15.29 -41.59
C ALA A 239 -34.57 14.76 -41.75
N GLN A 240 -35.10 14.09 -40.72
CA GLN A 240 -36.49 13.60 -40.70
C GLN A 240 -37.51 14.74 -40.76
N ARG A 241 -37.30 15.81 -39.97
CA ARG A 241 -38.15 17.00 -40.02
C ARG A 241 -38.14 17.63 -41.41
N THR A 242 -36.97 17.76 -42.01
CA THR A 242 -36.79 18.34 -43.35
C THR A 242 -37.50 17.50 -44.41
N LEU A 243 -37.37 16.17 -44.33
CA LEU A 243 -38.08 15.24 -45.20
C LEU A 243 -39.60 15.38 -45.08
N ALA A 244 -40.12 15.44 -43.84
CA ALA A 244 -41.56 15.59 -43.60
C ALA A 244 -42.10 16.93 -44.13
N LEU A 245 -41.36 18.03 -43.96
CA LEU A 245 -41.75 19.33 -44.50
C LEU A 245 -41.78 19.31 -46.03
N LYS A 246 -40.76 18.75 -46.69
CA LYS A 246 -40.75 18.60 -48.15
C LYS A 246 -41.89 17.72 -48.65
N GLN A 247 -42.20 16.62 -47.95
CA GLN A 247 -43.33 15.76 -48.31
C GLN A 247 -44.67 16.51 -48.18
N ALA A 248 -44.86 17.31 -47.13
CA ALA A 248 -46.06 18.12 -46.95
C ALA A 248 -46.18 19.21 -48.03
N GLU A 249 -45.07 19.84 -48.41
CA GLU A 249 -45.00 20.84 -49.48
C GLU A 249 -45.34 20.22 -50.84
N ILE A 250 -44.68 19.11 -51.21
CA ILE A 250 -44.99 18.34 -52.44
C ILE A 250 -46.46 17.93 -52.43
N LYS A 251 -46.98 17.46 -51.30
CA LYS A 251 -48.39 17.04 -51.19
C LYS A 251 -49.33 18.23 -51.43
N ALA A 252 -49.08 19.37 -50.80
CA ALA A 252 -49.87 20.59 -50.99
C ALA A 252 -49.84 21.04 -52.46
N GLU A 253 -48.68 20.98 -53.12
CA GLU A 253 -48.54 21.31 -54.53
C GLU A 253 -49.30 20.31 -55.43
N THR A 254 -49.22 19.00 -55.14
CA THR A 254 -49.98 17.98 -55.87
C THR A 254 -51.49 18.08 -55.64
N ASP A 255 -51.92 18.41 -54.42
CA ASP A 255 -53.33 18.59 -54.06
C ASP A 255 -53.88 19.85 -54.76
N ALA A 256 -53.10 20.94 -54.82
CA ALA A 256 -53.46 22.14 -55.59
C ALA A 256 -53.55 21.87 -57.10
N ALA A 257 -52.56 21.18 -57.67
CA ALA A 257 -52.54 20.83 -59.09
C ALA A 257 -53.71 19.88 -59.45
N SER A 258 -54.01 18.89 -58.60
CA SER A 258 -55.13 17.97 -58.81
C SER A 258 -56.48 18.67 -58.64
N ALA A 259 -56.62 19.59 -57.69
CA ALA A 259 -57.83 20.41 -57.54
C ALA A 259 -58.06 21.32 -58.77
N GLN A 260 -57.00 21.92 -59.33
CA GLN A 260 -57.08 22.67 -60.58
C GLN A 260 -57.47 21.77 -61.77
N ALA A 261 -56.88 20.59 -61.88
CA ALA A 261 -57.23 19.61 -62.91
C ALA A 261 -58.69 19.12 -62.79
N ALA A 262 -59.17 18.91 -61.56
CA ALA A 262 -60.55 18.53 -61.27
C ALA A 262 -61.54 19.66 -61.57
N ALA A 263 -61.19 20.91 -61.26
CA ALA A 263 -62.01 22.10 -61.57
C ALA A 263 -62.14 22.36 -63.08
N ALA A 264 -61.13 21.98 -63.88
CA ALA A 264 -61.14 22.14 -65.34
C ALA A 264 -62.15 21.22 -66.06
N GLY A 265 -62.68 20.18 -65.41
CA GLY A 265 -63.74 19.32 -65.96
C GLY A 265 -65.11 20.03 -65.99
N PRO A 266 -65.64 20.43 -64.82
CA PRO A 266 -66.90 21.18 -64.72
C PRO A 266 -66.85 22.53 -65.43
N LEU A 267 -65.72 23.25 -65.41
CA LEU A 267 -65.59 24.51 -66.14
C LEU A 267 -65.74 24.29 -67.66
N ARG A 268 -65.09 23.27 -68.23
CA ARG A 268 -65.23 22.94 -69.66
C ARG A 268 -66.62 22.45 -70.02
N GLN A 269 -67.36 21.84 -69.08
CA GLN A 269 -68.77 21.49 -69.28
C GLN A 269 -69.64 22.75 -69.23
N ALA A 270 -69.45 23.63 -68.26
CA ALA A 270 -70.18 24.90 -68.16
C ALA A 270 -69.93 25.81 -69.37
N ASP A 271 -68.70 25.88 -69.90
CA ASP A 271 -68.39 26.64 -71.12
C ASP A 271 -69.11 26.05 -72.35
N ARG A 272 -69.18 24.71 -72.45
CA ARG A 272 -69.96 24.03 -73.50
C ARG A 272 -71.46 24.27 -73.35
N ASP A 273 -71.97 24.21 -72.13
CA ASP A 273 -73.39 24.40 -71.85
C ASP A 273 -73.82 25.85 -72.07
N GLN A 274 -72.97 26.85 -71.74
CA GLN A 274 -73.20 28.25 -72.11
C GLN A 274 -73.24 28.45 -73.63
N ALA A 275 -72.34 27.81 -74.37
CA ALA A 275 -72.34 27.88 -75.83
C ALA A 275 -73.63 27.27 -76.43
N ILE A 276 -74.16 26.21 -75.83
CA ILE A 276 -75.44 25.60 -76.23
C ILE A 276 -76.62 26.51 -75.85
N LEU A 277 -76.60 27.11 -74.65
CA LEU A 277 -77.65 28.00 -74.17
C LEU A 277 -77.76 29.29 -74.99
N LEU A 278 -76.66 29.92 -75.38
CA LEU A 278 -76.67 31.09 -76.27
C LEU A 278 -77.31 30.78 -77.64
N GLU A 279 -77.08 29.56 -78.13
CA GLU A 279 -77.67 29.12 -79.40
C GLU A 279 -79.14 28.71 -79.24
N GLN A 280 -79.51 28.18 -78.08
CA GLN A 280 -80.91 27.95 -77.69
C GLN A 280 -81.68 29.25 -77.43
N GLU A 281 -81.04 30.30 -76.89
CA GLU A 281 -81.66 31.62 -76.68
C GLU A 281 -82.07 32.26 -78.01
N LYS A 282 -81.25 32.12 -79.07
CA LYS A 282 -81.63 32.55 -80.42
C LYS A 282 -82.84 31.79 -80.97
N VAL A 283 -83.04 30.54 -80.56
CA VAL A 283 -84.20 29.73 -80.94
C VAL A 283 -85.42 30.07 -80.06
N ALA A 284 -85.20 30.31 -78.76
CA ALA A 284 -86.23 30.66 -77.79
C ALA A 284 -86.82 32.06 -78.03
N VAL A 285 -86.02 33.05 -78.44
CA VAL A 285 -86.52 34.39 -78.84
C VAL A 285 -87.49 34.30 -80.04
N ARG A 286 -87.31 33.31 -80.93
CA ARG A 286 -88.25 33.08 -82.04
C ARG A 286 -89.52 32.35 -81.60
N GLN A 287 -89.44 31.52 -80.56
CA GLN A 287 -90.58 30.78 -80.02
C GLN A 287 -91.41 31.63 -79.03
N ALA A 288 -90.77 32.46 -78.20
CA ALA A 288 -91.37 33.30 -77.16
C ALA A 288 -92.31 34.38 -77.73
N ALA A 289 -92.02 34.91 -78.92
CA ALA A 289 -92.92 35.85 -79.62
C ALA A 289 -94.29 35.24 -79.98
N LEU A 290 -94.41 33.90 -79.99
CA LEU A 290 -95.67 33.19 -80.26
C LEU A 290 -96.35 32.65 -78.98
N THR A 291 -95.62 32.45 -77.88
CA THR A 291 -96.13 31.78 -76.66
C THR A 291 -96.54 32.76 -75.54
N GLU A 292 -96.25 34.05 -75.67
CA GLU A 292 -96.61 35.10 -74.69
C GLU A 292 -98.15 35.35 -74.59
N ARG A 293 -98.96 34.77 -75.49
CA ARG A 293 -100.42 34.90 -75.49
C ARG A 293 -101.20 33.69 -74.99
N GLN A 294 -100.53 32.62 -74.56
CA GLN A 294 -101.23 31.42 -74.09
C GLN A 294 -100.83 31.07 -72.66
N LEU A 295 -101.69 31.52 -71.76
CA LEU A 295 -101.87 31.05 -70.39
C LEU A 295 -100.76 31.46 -69.40
N GLU A 296 -100.94 32.32 -68.40
CA GLU A 296 -102.09 32.62 -67.55
C GLU A 296 -102.97 31.40 -67.22
N THR A 297 -102.93 30.94 -65.96
CA THR A 297 -103.62 29.78 -65.37
C THR A 297 -102.72 28.56 -65.19
N GLN A 298 -102.03 28.53 -64.04
CA GLN A 298 -102.30 27.48 -63.04
C GLN A 298 -101.70 27.85 -61.69
N VAL A 299 -102.53 28.52 -60.89
CA VAL A 299 -102.51 28.35 -59.44
C VAL A 299 -103.14 26.99 -59.15
N ARG A 300 -102.41 26.11 -58.46
CA ARG A 300 -103.01 25.36 -57.34
C ARG A 300 -101.92 24.70 -56.48
N LYS A 301 -101.88 25.17 -55.22
CA LYS A 301 -101.80 24.42 -53.94
C LYS A 301 -101.16 23.02 -54.02
N PRO A 302 -100.25 22.69 -53.09
CA PRO A 302 -100.74 22.57 -51.71
C PRO A 302 -99.78 23.00 -50.61
N ALA A 303 -100.41 23.53 -49.57
CA ALA A 303 -99.85 23.73 -48.26
C ALA A 303 -99.95 22.42 -47.48
N ASP A 304 -98.88 21.63 -47.47
CA ASP A 304 -98.65 20.51 -46.53
C ASP A 304 -97.21 20.50 -45.95
N ALA A 305 -96.32 21.38 -46.42
CA ALA A 305 -94.90 21.42 -46.00
C ALA A 305 -94.64 22.07 -44.63
N ALA A 306 -95.64 22.74 -44.03
CA ALA A 306 -95.45 23.51 -42.79
C ALA A 306 -95.65 22.68 -41.51
N ARG A 307 -96.43 21.60 -41.56
CA ARG A 307 -96.68 20.72 -40.39
C ARG A 307 -95.48 19.81 -40.09
N TYR A 308 -94.84 19.27 -41.14
CA TYR A 308 -93.72 18.33 -41.00
C TYR A 308 -92.42 18.97 -40.47
N LYS A 309 -92.16 20.25 -40.80
CA LYS A 309 -90.99 20.98 -40.28
C LYS A 309 -91.08 21.24 -38.77
N VAL A 310 -92.28 21.55 -38.28
CA VAL A 310 -92.48 21.94 -36.87
C VAL A 310 -92.39 20.72 -35.93
N GLU A 311 -92.81 19.53 -36.39
CA GLU A 311 -92.63 18.29 -35.61
C GLU A 311 -91.16 17.82 -35.58
N GLN A 312 -90.44 17.89 -36.72
CA GLN A 312 -89.02 17.52 -36.78
C GLN A 312 -88.11 18.44 -35.95
N GLU A 313 -88.36 19.76 -35.96
CA GLU A 313 -87.56 20.72 -35.19
C GLU A 313 -87.76 20.55 -33.67
N ALA A 314 -88.97 20.20 -33.22
CA ALA A 314 -89.26 19.97 -31.81
C ALA A 314 -88.61 18.68 -31.27
N GLU A 315 -88.57 17.62 -32.07
CA GLU A 315 -87.94 16.34 -31.71
C GLU A 315 -86.41 16.42 -31.72
N ALA A 316 -85.84 17.15 -32.69
CA ALA A 316 -84.40 17.43 -32.73
C ALA A 316 -83.94 18.24 -31.51
N ASN A 317 -84.71 19.25 -31.09
CA ASN A 317 -84.37 20.08 -29.94
C ASN A 317 -84.39 19.32 -28.61
N ARG A 318 -85.38 18.44 -28.37
CA ARG A 318 -85.38 17.56 -27.18
C ARG A 318 -84.20 16.60 -27.16
N THR A 319 -83.88 16.00 -28.31
CA THR A 319 -82.80 15.03 -28.41
C THR A 319 -81.43 15.70 -28.22
N ALA A 320 -81.27 16.92 -28.73
CA ALA A 320 -80.06 17.74 -28.52
C ALA A 320 -79.90 18.16 -27.04
N GLU A 321 -80.99 18.53 -26.34
CA GLU A 321 -80.91 18.86 -24.91
C GLU A 321 -80.56 17.64 -24.05
N ILE A 322 -81.15 16.47 -24.32
CA ILE A 322 -80.85 15.23 -23.60
C ILE A 322 -79.39 14.80 -23.84
N ALA A 323 -78.93 14.79 -25.09
CA ALA A 323 -77.55 14.47 -25.43
C ALA A 323 -76.55 15.49 -24.83
N GLY A 324 -76.91 16.78 -24.81
CA GLY A 324 -76.11 17.83 -24.18
C GLY A 324 -76.07 17.75 -22.64
N ALA A 325 -77.11 17.21 -22.00
CA ALA A 325 -77.13 16.96 -20.56
C ALA A 325 -76.30 15.71 -20.20
N GLU A 326 -76.42 14.63 -20.99
CA GLU A 326 -75.63 13.41 -20.80
C GLU A 326 -74.14 13.63 -21.05
N ALA A 327 -73.77 14.40 -22.09
CA ALA A 327 -72.38 14.76 -22.36
C ALA A 327 -71.78 15.59 -21.21
N ARG A 328 -72.55 16.52 -20.61
CA ARG A 328 -72.10 17.29 -19.45
C ARG A 328 -71.92 16.43 -18.20
N LYS A 329 -72.80 15.44 -17.99
CA LYS A 329 -72.69 14.47 -16.89
C LYS A 329 -71.51 13.52 -17.08
N ALA A 330 -71.28 13.03 -18.30
CA ALA A 330 -70.14 12.18 -18.63
C ALA A 330 -68.82 12.95 -18.49
N ALA A 331 -68.76 14.20 -18.97
CA ALA A 331 -67.59 15.06 -18.83
C ALA A 331 -67.28 15.41 -17.37
N SER A 332 -68.29 15.65 -16.53
CA SER A 332 -68.07 15.94 -15.11
C SER A 332 -67.60 14.72 -14.32
N ILE A 333 -68.10 13.52 -14.64
CA ILE A 333 -67.63 12.26 -14.03
C ILE A 333 -66.21 11.96 -14.49
N ALA A 334 -65.91 12.08 -15.79
CA ALA A 334 -64.56 11.87 -16.32
C ALA A 334 -63.55 12.87 -15.74
N ALA A 335 -63.93 14.14 -15.60
CA ALA A 335 -63.08 15.15 -14.96
C ALA A 335 -62.88 14.89 -13.47
N ALA A 336 -63.90 14.40 -12.76
CA ALA A 336 -63.79 14.03 -11.36
C ALA A 336 -62.88 12.79 -11.16
N GLN A 337 -62.99 11.79 -12.04
CA GLN A 337 -62.12 10.61 -12.03
C GLN A 337 -60.67 10.94 -12.39
N ALA A 338 -60.44 11.79 -13.39
CA ALA A 338 -59.10 12.23 -13.76
C ALA A 338 -58.42 12.99 -12.62
N ARG A 339 -59.14 13.90 -11.94
CA ARG A 339 -58.61 14.61 -10.76
C ARG A 339 -58.35 13.68 -9.58
N ALA A 340 -59.22 12.68 -9.36
CA ALA A 340 -59.02 11.69 -8.29
C ALA A 340 -57.78 10.82 -8.55
N GLU A 341 -57.54 10.42 -9.80
CA GLU A 341 -56.39 9.63 -10.20
C GLU A 341 -55.09 10.46 -10.21
N GLU A 342 -55.14 11.70 -10.66
CA GLU A 342 -54.01 12.65 -10.60
C GLU A 342 -53.61 12.92 -9.13
N ALA A 343 -54.58 13.11 -8.24
CA ALA A 343 -54.32 13.27 -6.80
C ALA A 343 -53.78 11.99 -6.14
N ARG A 344 -54.21 10.81 -6.60
CA ARG A 344 -53.68 9.52 -6.11
C ARG A 344 -52.23 9.32 -6.55
N LEU A 345 -51.94 9.57 -7.83
CA LEU A 345 -50.60 9.47 -8.40
C LEU A 345 -49.64 10.51 -7.79
N SER A 346 -50.10 11.75 -7.58
CA SER A 346 -49.29 12.78 -6.92
C SER A 346 -49.02 12.42 -5.46
N GLY A 347 -50.02 11.90 -4.74
CA GLY A 347 -49.85 11.43 -3.36
C GLY A 347 -48.90 10.24 -3.24
N GLU A 348 -48.96 9.28 -4.17
CA GLU A 348 -48.02 8.14 -4.23
C GLU A 348 -46.60 8.58 -4.59
N ALA A 349 -46.45 9.52 -5.52
CA ALA A 349 -45.15 10.08 -5.91
C ALA A 349 -44.51 10.87 -4.76
N GLU A 350 -45.27 11.72 -4.06
CA GLU A 350 -44.77 12.46 -2.90
C GLU A 350 -44.41 11.53 -1.73
N LYS A 351 -45.21 10.48 -1.49
CA LYS A 351 -44.91 9.47 -0.48
C LYS A 351 -43.62 8.72 -0.82
N SER A 352 -43.45 8.31 -2.08
CA SER A 352 -42.24 7.63 -2.56
C SER A 352 -41.00 8.53 -2.48
N GLN A 353 -41.11 9.81 -2.83
CA GLN A 353 -40.01 10.76 -2.71
C GLN A 353 -39.63 11.00 -1.24
N ARG A 354 -40.61 11.17 -0.34
CA ARG A 354 -40.34 11.32 1.09
C ARG A 354 -39.69 10.09 1.70
N THR A 355 -40.11 8.88 1.33
CA THR A 355 -39.46 7.65 1.81
C THR A 355 -38.05 7.50 1.25
N ALA A 356 -37.82 7.81 -0.02
CA ALA A 356 -36.49 7.75 -0.64
C ALA A 356 -35.51 8.77 -0.04
N LEU A 357 -35.98 10.00 0.25
CA LEU A 357 -35.18 11.02 0.92
C LEU A 357 -34.88 10.63 2.38
N ALA A 358 -35.86 10.09 3.11
CA ALA A 358 -35.65 9.62 4.48
C ALA A 358 -34.68 8.42 4.55
N GLU A 359 -34.74 7.50 3.59
CA GLU A 359 -33.79 6.39 3.48
C GLU A 359 -32.38 6.88 3.12
N ALA A 360 -32.26 7.84 2.19
CA ALA A 360 -30.98 8.46 1.85
C ALA A 360 -30.34 9.17 3.06
N GLU A 361 -31.12 9.96 3.80
CA GLU A 361 -30.66 10.60 5.04
C GLU A 361 -30.30 9.59 6.13
N ALA A 362 -31.05 8.49 6.27
CA ALA A 362 -30.73 7.43 7.23
C ALA A 362 -29.40 6.73 6.90
N ILE A 363 -29.14 6.47 5.62
CA ILE A 363 -27.88 5.86 5.15
C ILE A 363 -26.72 6.85 5.32
N GLU A 364 -26.90 8.13 4.98
CA GLU A 364 -25.87 9.15 5.23
C GLU A 364 -25.59 9.33 6.73
N GLY A 365 -26.64 9.31 7.56
CA GLY A 365 -26.52 9.37 9.02
C GLY A 365 -25.75 8.17 9.60
N GLN A 366 -26.04 6.96 9.14
CA GLN A 366 -25.30 5.76 9.53
C GLN A 366 -23.83 5.83 9.11
N LYS A 367 -23.54 6.21 7.87
CA LYS A 367 -22.16 6.34 7.38
C LYS A 367 -21.39 7.45 8.08
N ARG A 368 -22.02 8.59 8.39
CA ARG A 368 -21.40 9.65 9.21
C ARG A 368 -21.11 9.16 10.63
N GLY A 369 -22.05 8.44 11.25
CA GLY A 369 -21.86 7.85 12.58
C GLY A 369 -20.74 6.80 12.62
N GLU A 370 -20.65 5.93 11.62
CA GLU A 370 -19.56 4.95 11.48
C GLU A 370 -18.21 5.63 11.24
N ALA A 371 -18.16 6.66 10.39
CA ALA A 371 -16.96 7.43 10.13
C ALA A 371 -16.48 8.20 11.38
N GLU A 372 -17.39 8.76 12.18
CA GLU A 372 -17.05 9.46 13.41
C GLU A 372 -16.57 8.48 14.49
N ARG A 373 -17.22 7.30 14.63
CA ARG A 373 -16.75 6.24 15.51
C ARG A 373 -15.36 5.74 15.11
N ALA A 374 -15.13 5.52 13.82
CA ALA A 374 -13.83 5.11 13.30
C ALA A 374 -12.74 6.16 13.59
N ARG A 375 -13.04 7.46 13.41
CA ARG A 375 -12.12 8.55 13.78
C ARG A 375 -11.80 8.56 15.28
N ARG A 376 -12.81 8.45 16.14
CA ARG A 376 -12.64 8.42 17.60
C ARG A 376 -11.81 7.22 18.06
N VAL A 377 -12.02 6.05 17.45
CA VAL A 377 -11.23 4.84 17.74
C VAL A 377 -9.78 5.02 17.29
N ALA A 378 -9.55 5.57 16.10
CA ALA A 378 -8.20 5.85 15.60
C ALA A 378 -7.46 6.88 16.47
N GLU A 379 -8.13 7.96 16.91
CA GLU A 379 -7.55 8.95 17.84
C GLU A 379 -7.23 8.35 19.21
N ALA A 380 -8.11 7.48 19.74
CA ALA A 380 -7.87 6.78 21.00
C ALA A 380 -6.70 5.78 20.88
N GLU A 381 -6.58 5.07 19.76
CA GLU A 381 -5.45 4.19 19.46
C GLU A 381 -4.13 4.95 19.33
N ALA A 382 -4.13 6.09 18.62
CA ALA A 382 -2.96 6.95 18.49
C ALA A 382 -2.49 7.46 19.87
N THR A 383 -3.42 7.96 20.69
CA THR A 383 -3.10 8.45 22.05
C THR A 383 -2.55 7.34 22.94
N ARG A 384 -3.11 6.12 22.85
CA ARG A 384 -2.63 4.96 23.61
C ARG A 384 -1.21 4.56 23.19
N ALA A 385 -0.96 4.51 21.87
CA ALA A 385 0.35 4.18 21.34
C ALA A 385 1.41 5.23 21.74
N GLU A 386 1.05 6.52 21.72
CA GLU A 386 1.92 7.58 22.23
C GLU A 386 2.19 7.45 23.74
N GLY A 387 1.16 7.12 24.53
CA GLY A 387 1.30 6.87 25.96
C GLY A 387 2.20 5.66 26.29
N GLU A 388 2.05 4.56 25.55
CA GLU A 388 2.89 3.36 25.67
C GLU A 388 4.33 3.65 25.26
N ALA A 389 4.54 4.44 24.18
CA ALA A 389 5.86 4.85 23.75
C ALA A 389 6.56 5.77 24.77
N GLN A 390 5.83 6.73 25.35
CA GLN A 390 6.36 7.61 26.41
C GLN A 390 6.67 6.84 27.69
N ALA A 391 5.82 5.88 28.07
CA ALA A 391 6.07 5.01 29.21
C ALA A 391 7.31 4.13 29.00
N ALA A 392 7.46 3.52 27.81
CA ALA A 392 8.63 2.72 27.46
C ALA A 392 9.92 3.56 27.43
N ALA A 393 9.86 4.77 26.87
CA ALA A 393 10.99 5.70 26.86
C ALA A 393 11.40 6.11 28.29
N THR A 394 10.44 6.43 29.15
CA THR A 394 10.70 6.79 30.55
C THR A 394 11.27 5.61 31.33
N LEU A 395 10.77 4.39 31.10
CA LEU A 395 11.26 3.17 31.74
C LEU A 395 12.70 2.88 31.29
N ALA A 396 13.01 3.02 30.01
CA ALA A 396 14.35 2.85 29.48
C ALA A 396 15.34 3.88 30.05
N VAL A 397 14.93 5.15 30.16
CA VAL A 397 15.74 6.20 30.81
C VAL A 397 15.94 5.88 32.29
N GLY A 398 14.89 5.48 33.00
CA GLY A 398 14.99 5.12 34.42
C GLY A 398 15.87 3.90 34.67
N GLN A 399 15.84 2.89 33.80
CA GLN A 399 16.75 1.74 33.87
C GLN A 399 18.19 2.14 33.57
N ALA A 400 18.42 2.97 32.55
CA ALA A 400 19.75 3.47 32.24
C ALA A 400 20.33 4.34 33.37
N GLU A 401 19.51 5.17 34.02
CA GLU A 401 19.91 5.94 35.20
C GLU A 401 20.20 5.05 36.41
N ALA A 402 19.38 4.02 36.66
CA ALA A 402 19.61 3.05 37.72
C ALA A 402 20.92 2.28 37.50
N GLU A 403 21.15 1.73 36.31
CA GLU A 403 22.40 1.04 35.97
C GLU A 403 23.62 1.98 36.03
N ALA A 404 23.46 3.24 35.62
CA ALA A 404 24.52 4.23 35.73
C ALA A 404 24.82 4.58 37.19
N MET A 405 23.80 4.65 38.05
CA MET A 405 23.98 4.86 39.49
C MET A 405 24.61 3.65 40.17
N ASP A 406 24.23 2.43 39.80
CA ASP A 406 24.84 1.21 40.33
C ASP A 406 26.32 1.12 39.93
N LYS A 407 26.65 1.36 38.65
CA LYS A 407 28.04 1.41 38.19
C LYS A 407 28.84 2.53 38.84
N ARG A 408 28.22 3.69 39.10
CA ARG A 408 28.85 4.77 39.88
C ARG A 408 29.09 4.31 41.33
N ALA A 409 28.12 3.70 41.98
CA ALA A 409 28.25 3.20 43.35
C ALA A 409 29.33 2.12 43.46
N GLU A 410 29.41 1.22 42.48
CA GLU A 410 30.44 0.17 42.40
C GLU A 410 31.83 0.77 42.10
N ALA A 411 31.90 1.81 41.28
CA ALA A 411 33.13 2.58 41.10
C ALA A 411 33.54 3.28 42.40
N PHE A 412 32.62 3.92 43.11
CA PHE A 412 32.86 4.58 44.41
C PHE A 412 33.26 3.58 45.51
N ALA A 413 32.73 2.35 45.50
CA ALA A 413 33.12 1.29 46.43
C ALA A 413 34.57 0.83 46.24
N ASN A 414 35.12 0.98 45.02
CA ASN A 414 36.51 0.62 44.70
C ASN A 414 37.50 1.79 44.89
N TYR A 415 37.03 2.98 45.26
CA TYR A 415 37.90 4.12 45.61
C TYR A 415 38.27 4.06 47.09
N ASN A 416 39.54 3.78 47.41
CA ASN A 416 40.06 3.85 48.78
C ASN A 416 39.86 5.25 49.39
N ASP A 417 39.70 5.29 50.72
CA ASP A 417 39.35 6.47 51.56
C ASP A 417 40.08 7.80 51.21
N ALA A 418 41.27 7.74 50.59
CA ALA A 418 42.03 8.91 50.15
C ALA A 418 41.42 9.67 48.95
N ALA A 419 40.73 8.98 48.03
CA ALA A 419 40.11 9.62 46.85
C ALA A 419 38.77 10.30 47.20
N VAL A 420 38.04 9.75 48.16
CA VAL A 420 36.82 10.37 48.73
C VAL A 420 37.17 11.70 49.40
N LEU A 421 38.32 11.78 50.09
CA LEU A 421 38.82 13.02 50.70
C LEU A 421 39.17 14.10 49.66
N GLN A 422 39.79 13.70 48.54
CA GLN A 422 40.12 14.59 47.42
C GLN A 422 38.86 15.17 46.78
N MET A 423 37.83 14.35 46.57
CA MET A 423 36.55 14.79 45.99
C MET A 423 35.77 15.72 46.94
N LEU A 424 35.83 15.47 48.25
CA LEU A 424 35.31 16.38 49.27
C LEU A 424 36.01 17.74 49.23
N ILE A 425 37.33 17.78 49.06
CA ILE A 425 38.10 19.03 48.91
C ILE A 425 37.73 19.79 47.63
N GLU A 426 37.40 19.10 46.54
CA GLU A 426 36.96 19.74 45.27
C GLU A 426 35.51 20.23 45.29
N VAL A 427 34.61 19.59 46.04
CA VAL A 427 33.19 19.97 46.14
C VAL A 427 32.94 20.99 47.28
N LEU A 428 33.84 21.06 48.27
CA LEU A 428 33.81 22.04 49.37
C LEU A 428 33.62 23.50 48.92
N PRO A 429 34.26 24.00 47.84
CA PRO A 429 34.01 25.35 47.32
C PRO A 429 32.58 25.58 46.82
N GLN A 430 31.94 24.56 46.24
CA GLN A 430 30.56 24.66 45.74
C GLN A 430 29.55 24.65 46.89
N ILE A 431 29.77 23.81 47.90
CA ILE A 431 28.97 23.82 49.13
C ILE A 431 29.17 25.14 49.87
N ALA A 432 30.41 25.63 50.00
CA ALA A 432 30.68 26.94 50.58
C ALA A 432 30.00 28.07 49.80
N LYS A 433 29.90 27.98 48.46
CA LYS A 433 29.21 28.96 47.62
C LYS A 433 27.69 28.95 47.81
N GLU A 434 27.06 27.78 47.90
CA GLU A 434 25.61 27.67 48.14
C GLU A 434 25.23 27.97 49.61
N VAL A 435 26.08 27.61 50.57
CA VAL A 435 25.89 27.97 51.98
C VAL A 435 26.14 29.47 52.22
N ALA A 436 27.03 30.10 51.44
CA ALA A 436 27.25 31.55 51.47
C ALA A 436 26.25 32.34 50.61
N ALA A 437 25.52 31.72 49.68
CA ALA A 437 24.52 32.40 48.84
C ALA A 437 23.48 33.21 49.64
N PRO A 438 22.90 32.71 50.75
CA PRO A 438 21.99 33.51 51.58
C PRO A 438 22.70 34.55 52.47
N ILE A 439 24.02 34.46 52.69
CA ILE A 439 24.80 35.43 53.49
C ILE A 439 25.33 36.56 52.60
N GLY A 440 25.75 36.26 51.37
CA GLY A 440 26.22 37.23 50.37
C GLY A 440 25.11 38.12 49.79
N ALA A 441 23.84 37.77 50.02
CA ALA A 441 22.68 38.59 49.65
C ALA A 441 22.33 39.68 50.68
N ILE A 442 23.10 39.82 51.77
CA ILE A 442 22.86 40.82 52.82
C ILE A 442 23.93 41.93 52.73
N ASP A 443 23.69 42.95 51.90
CA ASP A 443 24.65 44.04 51.66
C ASP A 443 24.73 45.09 52.80
N GLN A 444 23.75 45.16 53.70
CA GLN A 444 23.80 46.12 54.82
C GLN A 444 22.91 45.69 56.01
N LEU A 445 23.51 45.04 57.02
CA LEU A 445 22.86 44.81 58.31
C LEU A 445 22.95 46.08 59.17
N THR A 446 22.02 47.02 58.98
CA THR A 446 21.94 48.21 59.84
C THR A 446 21.05 47.92 61.04
N VAL A 447 21.67 47.66 62.20
CA VAL A 447 20.96 47.54 63.48
C VAL A 447 20.63 48.94 63.98
N ILE A 448 19.37 49.34 63.90
CA ILE A 448 18.85 50.52 64.60
C ILE A 448 17.71 50.06 65.50
N SER A 449 18.04 49.81 66.77
CA SER A 449 17.29 50.31 67.91
C SER A 449 17.97 49.89 69.22
N THR A 450 17.69 50.70 70.23
CA THR A 450 18.40 50.90 71.49
C THR A 450 17.91 49.93 72.56
N ASP A 451 18.00 48.63 72.33
CA ASP A 451 17.91 47.63 73.40
C ASP A 451 18.61 46.33 72.98
N GLY A 452 19.41 45.80 73.90
CA GLY A 452 20.47 44.83 73.65
C GLY A 452 20.07 43.50 73.02
N ALA A 453 21.08 42.87 72.42
CA ALA A 453 21.07 41.56 71.77
C ALA A 453 20.39 40.47 72.62
N GLY A 454 19.24 39.96 72.17
CA GLY A 454 18.61 38.82 72.85
C GLY A 454 17.19 38.42 72.47
N ALA A 455 16.72 38.55 71.22
CA ALA A 455 15.44 37.94 70.83
C ALA A 455 15.26 37.81 69.30
N MET A 456 15.95 36.85 68.66
CA MET A 456 15.66 36.45 67.27
C MET A 456 15.83 34.94 66.96
N PRO A 457 16.69 34.14 67.65
CA PRO A 457 16.86 32.72 67.28
C PRO A 457 15.66 31.79 67.55
N LYS A 458 14.65 32.21 68.32
CA LYS A 458 13.50 31.35 68.66
C LYS A 458 12.42 31.32 67.57
N GLN A 459 12.22 32.41 66.84
CA GLN A 459 11.11 32.51 65.88
C GLN A 459 11.36 31.76 64.56
N VAL A 460 12.64 31.53 64.22
CA VAL A 460 13.02 30.72 63.05
C VAL A 460 12.97 29.23 63.37
N THR A 461 13.32 28.85 64.61
CA THR A 461 13.29 27.46 65.07
C THR A 461 11.85 26.95 65.22
N ASP A 462 10.93 27.79 65.73
CA ASP A 462 9.52 27.43 65.89
C ASP A 462 8.80 27.24 64.54
N ASN A 463 9.15 28.03 63.51
CA ASN A 463 8.58 27.90 62.17
C ASN A 463 9.01 26.62 61.44
N VAL A 464 10.25 26.15 61.66
CA VAL A 464 10.75 24.89 61.06
C VAL A 464 10.06 23.68 61.69
N VAL A 465 9.85 23.69 63.00
CA VAL A 465 9.12 22.64 63.72
C VAL A 465 7.65 22.58 63.31
N GLN A 466 7.02 23.74 63.09
CA GLN A 466 5.63 23.83 62.63
C GLN A 466 5.45 23.34 61.18
N THR A 467 6.44 23.56 60.32
CA THR A 467 6.44 23.11 58.91
C THR A 467 6.62 21.58 58.81
N LEU A 468 7.52 21.01 59.63
CA LEU A 468 7.72 19.55 59.69
C LEU A 468 6.51 18.81 60.27
N SER A 469 5.79 19.43 61.20
CA SER A 469 4.55 18.88 61.78
C SER A 469 3.39 18.87 60.78
N MET A 470 3.25 19.92 59.95
CA MET A 470 2.25 19.95 58.88
C MET A 470 2.54 18.90 57.80
N LEU A 471 3.80 18.70 57.43
CA LEU A 471 4.22 17.64 56.51
C LEU A 471 3.85 16.23 57.01
N LYS A 472 4.07 15.94 58.31
CA LYS A 472 3.66 14.68 58.95
C LYS A 472 2.14 14.44 58.91
N THR A 473 1.34 15.50 59.01
CA THR A 473 -0.12 15.43 59.03
C THR A 473 -0.72 15.26 57.62
N THR A 474 -0.08 15.83 56.59
CA THR A 474 -0.56 15.75 55.19
C THR A 474 -0.08 14.49 54.47
N THR A 475 1.04 13.90 54.89
CA THR A 475 1.63 12.72 54.21
C THR A 475 1.53 11.42 55.03
N GLY A 476 1.19 11.50 56.32
CA GLY A 476 1.01 10.33 57.20
C GLY A 476 2.29 9.54 57.49
N LEU A 477 3.47 10.03 57.10
CA LEU A 477 4.73 9.31 57.20
C LEU A 477 5.56 9.82 58.40
N ASP A 478 5.80 8.93 59.35
CA ASP A 478 6.64 9.21 60.53
C ASP A 478 8.10 8.86 60.25
N LEU A 479 8.84 9.87 59.76
CA LEU A 479 10.25 9.75 59.37
C LEU A 479 11.16 9.37 60.55
N GLU A 480 10.78 9.71 61.78
CA GLU A 480 11.53 9.36 62.99
C GLU A 480 11.46 7.85 63.28
N GLY A 481 10.31 7.24 63.00
CA GLY A 481 10.11 5.78 63.10
C GLY A 481 10.79 4.99 61.98
N LEU A 482 10.91 5.59 60.79
CA LEU A 482 11.62 4.98 59.66
C LEU A 482 13.13 4.96 59.87
N ILE A 483 13.69 6.02 60.46
CA ILE A 483 15.12 6.13 60.79
C ILE A 483 15.49 5.17 61.93
N LYS A 484 14.66 5.06 62.99
CA LYS A 484 14.91 4.09 64.06
C LYS A 484 14.89 2.64 63.56
N ARG A 485 13.97 2.30 62.65
CA ARG A 485 13.83 0.95 62.10
C ARG A 485 14.99 0.55 61.19
N THR A 486 15.57 1.51 60.47
CA THR A 486 16.76 1.28 59.63
C THR A 486 18.04 1.20 60.46
N VAL A 487 18.12 1.91 61.58
CA VAL A 487 19.26 1.84 62.51
C VAL A 487 19.21 0.57 63.39
N GLU A 488 18.04 0.13 63.84
CA GLU A 488 17.89 -1.14 64.60
C GLU A 488 18.07 -2.37 63.70
N GLY A 489 17.69 -2.30 62.43
CA GLY A 489 17.93 -3.37 61.45
C GLY A 489 19.41 -3.57 61.09
N ALA A 490 20.27 -2.57 61.34
CA ALA A 490 21.69 -2.62 61.00
C ALA A 490 22.59 -3.17 62.13
N VAL A 491 22.06 -3.45 63.32
CA VAL A 491 22.85 -3.91 64.50
C VAL A 491 22.47 -5.33 64.96
N GLY A 492 21.51 -5.99 64.31
CA GLY A 492 20.97 -7.29 64.74
C GLY A 492 21.24 -8.48 63.81
N GLY A 493 22.48 -8.97 63.77
CA GLY A 493 22.78 -10.41 63.71
C GLY A 493 22.60 -11.21 62.41
N THR A 494 23.72 -11.69 61.88
CA THR A 494 23.83 -12.94 61.11
C THR A 494 23.49 -14.15 62.00
N SER A 495 22.43 -14.90 61.67
CA SER A 495 22.39 -16.37 61.80
C SER A 495 21.19 -16.96 61.06
N ALA A 496 21.47 -17.99 60.28
CA ALA A 496 20.57 -18.78 59.43
C ALA A 496 19.34 -19.35 60.15
N ASP A 497 18.23 -19.54 59.43
CA ASP A 497 17.75 -20.90 59.09
C ASP A 497 16.71 -20.88 57.95
N ALA A 498 16.57 -22.05 57.34
CA ALA A 498 15.88 -22.37 56.11
C ALA A 498 14.34 -22.37 56.16
N SER A 499 13.78 -22.58 54.96
CA SER A 499 12.53 -23.31 54.70
C SER A 499 11.21 -22.51 54.58
N THR A 500 10.76 -22.42 53.31
CA THR A 500 9.42 -22.85 52.84
C THR A 500 8.18 -22.10 53.32
N ALA A 501 7.48 -21.43 52.40
CA ALA A 501 6.01 -21.37 52.31
C ALA A 501 5.62 -20.63 51.02
N SER A 502 5.27 -21.33 49.94
CA SER A 502 3.92 -21.82 49.61
C SER A 502 2.92 -20.70 49.28
N ARG A 503 2.55 -20.69 48.00
CA ARG A 503 1.41 -20.01 47.39
C ARG A 503 0.11 -20.25 48.15
N THR A 504 -0.74 -19.21 48.23
CA THR A 504 -2.20 -19.37 48.35
C THR A 504 -2.90 -18.29 47.51
N PRO A 505 -3.97 -18.62 46.76
CA PRO A 505 -4.61 -17.72 45.81
C PRO A 505 -5.70 -16.86 46.46
N VAL A 506 -5.96 -15.69 45.87
CA VAL A 506 -7.12 -14.85 46.19
C VAL A 506 -8.32 -15.36 45.40
N THR A 507 -9.32 -15.86 46.12
CA THR A 507 -10.69 -16.01 45.64
C THR A 507 -11.41 -14.66 45.73
N ARG A 508 -12.21 -14.34 44.72
CA ARG A 508 -13.37 -13.46 44.85
C ARG A 508 -14.50 -14.03 44.01
N ASP A 509 -15.58 -14.39 44.72
CA ASP A 509 -16.95 -14.38 44.20
C ASP A 509 -17.34 -12.98 43.71
#